data_AF-A0A0B0D7P0-F1
#
_entry.id   AF-A0A0B0D7P0-F1
#
_cell.length_a   1.000
_cell.length_b   1.000
_cell.length_c   1.000
_cell.angle_alpha   90.00
_cell.angle_beta   90.00
_cell.angle_gamma   90.00
#
_symmetry.space_group_name_H-M   'P 1'
#
loop_
_entity.id
_entity.type
_entity.pdbx_description
1 polymer ?
#
loop_
_entity_poly.entity_id
_entity_poly.type
_entity_poly.pdbx_seq_one_letter_code
_entity_poly.pdbx_strand_id
1 'polypeptide(L)' 'MSKKKIDQGSLGEQLNADVLSKLRSKKTELKKQEEVKQEEERKRRIEETKRREANKSFEELLNESELDWKTYKK' A
#
# COMPACT_ATOMS: atom_id res chain seq x y z
N MET A 1 -11.55 -56.86 -7.71
CA MET A 1 -12.09 -55.54 -7.28
C MET A 1 -11.42 -54.46 -8.11
N SER A 2 -12.23 -53.51 -8.57
CA SER A 2 -12.09 -52.69 -9.79
C SER A 2 -10.76 -51.93 -9.96
N LYS A 3 -10.14 -52.05 -11.14
CA LYS A 3 -9.06 -51.15 -11.61
C LYS A 3 -9.66 -49.76 -11.80
N LYS A 4 -9.26 -48.85 -10.91
CA LYS A 4 -9.54 -47.40 -10.93
C LYS A 4 -9.08 -46.83 -12.29
N LYS A 5 -10.01 -46.71 -13.24
CA LYS A 5 -9.81 -45.89 -14.44
C LYS A 5 -9.89 -44.44 -13.95
N ILE A 6 -8.74 -43.85 -13.66
CA ILE A 6 -8.62 -42.42 -13.43
C ILE A 6 -8.86 -41.78 -14.79
N ASP A 7 -10.07 -41.26 -14.95
CA ASP A 7 -10.53 -40.58 -16.16
C ASP A 7 -9.66 -39.35 -16.41
N GLN A 8 -9.04 -39.30 -17.60
CA GLN A 8 -8.07 -38.25 -17.97
C GLN A 8 -8.69 -36.84 -17.94
N GLY A 9 -10.01 -36.72 -18.10
CA GLY A 9 -10.75 -35.47 -17.93
C GLY A 9 -10.68 -34.90 -16.51
N SER A 10 -10.74 -35.77 -15.50
CA SER A 10 -10.72 -35.36 -14.08
C SER A 10 -9.36 -34.79 -13.64
N LEU A 11 -8.25 -35.30 -14.18
CA LEU A 11 -6.90 -34.82 -13.84
C LEU A 11 -6.63 -33.43 -14.44
N GLY A 12 -7.07 -33.19 -15.69
CA GLY A 12 -6.95 -31.89 -16.35
C GLY A 12 -7.77 -30.80 -15.64
N GLU A 13 -8.98 -31.13 -15.20
CA GLU A 13 -9.82 -30.20 -14.42
C GLU A 13 -9.22 -29.88 -13.04
N GLN A 14 -8.67 -30.87 -12.35
CA GLN A 14 -7.98 -30.66 -11.06
C GLN A 14 -6.74 -29.77 -11.20
N LEU A 15 -5.95 -29.98 -12.25
CA LEU A 15 -4.77 -29.13 -12.54
C LEU A 15 -5.19 -27.69 -12.84
N ASN A 16 -6.26 -27.48 -13.60
CA ASN A 16 -6.79 -26.14 -13.85
C ASN A 16 -7.32 -25.47 -12.56
N ALA A 17 -7.98 -26.22 -11.69
CA ALA A 17 -8.45 -25.71 -10.40
C ALA A 17 -7.28 -25.31 -9.47
N ASP A 18 -6.20 -26.09 -9.44
CA ASP A 18 -5.00 -25.77 -8.67
C ASP A 18 -4.27 -24.53 -9.22
N VAL A 19 -4.16 -24.41 -10.54
CA VAL A 19 -3.57 -23.23 -11.20
C VAL A 19 -4.40 -21.97 -10.90
N LEU A 20 -5.73 -22.06 -10.97
CA LEU A 20 -6.62 -20.95 -10.61
C LEU A 20 -6.50 -20.57 -9.13
N SER A 21 -6.37 -21.56 -8.24
CA SER A 21 -6.14 -21.34 -6.81
C SER A 21 -4.83 -20.57 -6.57
N LYS A 22 -3.73 -21.01 -7.18
CA LYS A 22 -2.42 -20.34 -7.11
C LYS A 22 -2.47 -18.91 -7.63
N LEU A 23 -3.16 -18.67 -8.74
CA LEU A 23 -3.34 -17.32 -9.31
C LEU A 23 -4.12 -16.40 -8.36
N ARG A 24 -5.20 -16.90 -7.73
CA ARG A 24 -5.98 -16.14 -6.76
C ARG A 24 -5.15 -15.80 -5.51
N SER A 25 -4.44 -16.79 -4.96
CA SER A 25 -3.56 -16.58 -3.80
C SER A 25 -2.47 -15.55 -4.10
N LYS A 26 -1.84 -15.64 -5.28
CA LYS A 26 -0.82 -14.67 -5.69
C LYS A 26 -1.39 -13.27 -5.90
N LYS A 27 -2.60 -13.15 -6.45
CA LYS A 27 -3.30 -11.87 -6.58
C LYS A 27 -3.58 -11.24 -5.21
N THR A 28 -4.06 -12.02 -4.24
CA THR A 28 -4.33 -11.49 -2.89
C THR A 28 -3.06 -11.08 -2.18
N GLU A 29 -1.98 -11.83 -2.35
CA GLU A 29 -0.67 -11.51 -1.78
C GLU A 29 -0.10 -10.21 -2.38
N LEU A 30 -0.12 -10.07 -3.70
CA LEU A 30 0.32 -8.85 -4.37
C LEU A 30 -0.50 -7.63 -3.95
N LYS A 31 -1.83 -7.76 -3.84
CA LYS A 31 -2.70 -6.68 -3.38
C LYS A 31 -2.34 -6.24 -1.95
N LYS A 32 -2.07 -7.19 -1.06
CA LYS A 32 -1.65 -6.90 0.32
C LYS A 32 -0.29 -6.23 0.37
N GLN A 33 0.66 -6.65 -0.46
CA GLN A 33 1.99 -6.00 -0.55
C GLN A 33 1.89 -4.56 -1.05
N GLU A 34 1.05 -4.31 -2.05
CA GLU A 34 0.80 -2.97 -2.59
C GLU A 34 0.20 -2.05 -1.53
N GLU A 35 -0.82 -2.51 -0.79
CA GLU A 35 -1.46 -1.74 0.28
C GLU A 35 -0.47 -1.37 1.39
N VAL A 36 0.37 -2.31 1.82
CA VAL A 36 1.41 -2.06 2.83
C VAL A 36 2.41 -1.02 2.34
N LYS A 37 2.88 -1.15 1.09
CA LYS A 37 3.85 -0.21 0.52
C LYS A 37 3.28 1.20 0.42
N GLN A 38 2.03 1.35 0.00
CA GLN A 38 1.36 2.65 -0.06
C GLN A 38 1.19 3.29 1.33
N GLU A 39 0.86 2.48 2.35
CA GLU A 39 0.74 2.98 3.71
C GLU A 39 2.09 3.44 4.29
N GLU A 40 3.16 2.68 4.03
CA GLU A 40 4.52 3.05 4.42
C GLU A 40 4.99 4.34 3.74
N GLU A 41 4.77 4.49 2.43
CA GLU A 41 5.11 5.72 1.72
C GLU A 41 4.32 6.92 2.26
N ARG A 42 3.03 6.74 2.56
CA ARG A 42 2.20 7.79 3.15
C ARG A 42 2.73 8.20 4.53
N LYS A 43 3.07 7.23 5.38
CA LYS A 43 3.65 7.49 6.71
C LYS A 43 4.98 8.23 6.60
N ARG A 44 5.87 7.80 5.70
CA ARG A 44 7.16 8.47 5.45
C ARG A 44 6.98 9.92 4.99
N ARG A 45 6.05 10.19 4.07
CA ARG A 45 5.76 11.56 3.63
C ARG A 45 5.28 12.44 4.78
N ILE A 46 4.39 11.93 5.63
CA ILE A 46 3.88 12.69 6.79
C ILE A 46 4.99 12.96 7.82
N GLU A 47 5.86 11.99 8.07
CA GLU A 47 6.99 12.20 8.98
C GLU A 47 8.00 13.20 8.41
N GLU A 48 8.25 13.14 7.10
CA GLU A 48 9.14 14.07 6.41
C GLU A 48 8.58 15.49 6.44
N THR A 49 7.29 15.70 6.17
CA THR A 49 6.68 17.04 6.26
C THR A 49 6.73 17.59 7.67
N LYS A 50 6.39 16.77 8.68
CA LYS A 50 6.48 17.17 10.10
C LYS A 50 7.90 17.54 10.50
N ARG A 51 8.89 16.77 10.04
CA ARG A 51 10.30 17.03 10.36
C ARG A 51 10.80 18.28 9.64
N ARG A 52 10.35 18.54 8.42
CA ARG A 52 10.63 19.79 7.71
C ARG A 52 10.00 20.96 8.44
N GLU A 53 8.71 20.91 8.76
CA GLU A 53 8.01 21.95 9.53
C GLU A 53 8.67 22.23 10.89
N ALA A 54 9.05 21.18 11.63
CA ALA A 54 9.73 21.33 12.92
C ALA A 54 11.14 21.94 12.80
N ASN A 55 11.80 21.77 11.65
CA ASN A 55 13.12 22.37 11.37
C ASN A 55 13.04 23.67 10.58
N LYS A 56 11.86 24.09 10.12
CA LYS A 56 11.66 25.40 9.49
C LYS A 56 11.80 26.48 10.55
N SER A 57 12.42 27.59 10.16
CA SER A 57 12.45 28.76 11.03
C SER A 57 11.03 29.33 11.17
N PHE A 58 10.76 29.99 12.30
CA PHE A 58 9.46 30.64 12.53
C PHE A 58 9.11 31.65 11.42
N GLU A 59 10.12 32.30 10.85
CA GLU A 59 9.96 33.24 9.73
C GLU A 59 9.45 32.56 8.46
N GLU A 60 9.95 31.37 8.12
CA GLU A 60 9.45 30.61 6.97
C GLU A 60 8.03 30.09 7.19
N LEU A 61 7.74 29.57 8.39
CA LEU A 61 6.39 29.13 8.75
C LEU A 61 5.40 30.30 8.71
N LEU A 62 5.82 31.47 9.18
CA LEU A 62 5.01 32.68 9.18
C LEU A 62 4.80 33.22 7.76
N ASN A 63 5.83 33.26 6.93
CA ASN A 63 5.73 33.70 5.53
C ASN A 63 4.92 32.75 4.65
N GLU A 64 4.89 31.45 4.95
CA GLU A 64 4.01 30.48 4.29
C GLU A 64 2.55 30.57 4.77
N SER A 65 2.32 31.18 5.93
CA SER A 65 0.98 31.44 6.45
C SER A 65 0.43 32.78 5.95
N GLU A 66 -0.90 32.91 5.87
CA GLU A 66 -1.55 34.19 5.56
C GLU A 66 -1.49 35.21 6.72
N LEU A 67 -0.76 34.90 7.81
CA LEU A 67 -0.67 35.78 8.98
C LEU A 67 0.45 36.80 8.81
N ASP A 68 0.09 38.08 8.76
CA ASP A 68 1.05 39.17 8.88
C ASP A 68 1.23 39.56 10.35
N TRP A 69 2.39 39.25 10.93
CA TRP A 69 2.73 39.58 12.32
C TRP A 69 2.68 41.08 12.63
N LYS A 70 2.79 41.95 11.62
CA LYS A 70 2.66 43.40 11.79
C LYS A 70 1.27 43.82 12.21
N THR A 71 0.25 43.00 11.93
CA THR A 71 -1.13 43.24 12.38
C THR A 71 -1.32 42.99 13.88
N TYR A 72 -0.43 42.19 14.50
CA TYR A 72 -0.52 41.78 15.90
C TYR A 72 0.41 42.55 16.84
N LYS A 73 1.50 43.14 16.34
CA LYS A 73 2.34 44.04 17.12
C LYS A 73 1.85 45.48 16.97
N LYS A 74 1.00 45.91 17.90
CA LYS A 74 0.67 47.31 18.15
C LYS A 74 1.61 47.91 19.19
#